data_AF-A0A485JR67-F1
#
_entry.id   AF-A0A485JR67-F1
#
_cell.length_a   1.000
_cell.length_b   1.000
_cell.length_c   1.000
_cell.angle_alpha   90.00
_cell.angle_beta   90.00
_cell.angle_gamma   90.00
#
_symmetry.space_group_name_H-M   'P 1'
#
loop_
_entity.id
_entity.type
_entity.pdbx_description
1 polymer ?
#
loop_
_entity_poly.entity_id
_entity_poly.type
_entity_poly.pdbx_seq_one_letter_code
_entity_poly.pdbx_strand_id
1 'polypeptide(L)'
;MTTQTVSGRRYFTKAWLMEQKSLIALLVLIAIVSTLSPNFFTINNLFNILQQTSVNAIMAVGMTLVILTSGIDLSVGSLLALTGAVAASIVGIEVNALVAVAAALALGAAIGAVTGVIVAKGRVQAFIATLVMMLFTARRDHGLYQR
;
A
#
# COMPACT_ATOMS: atom_id res chain seq x y z
N MET A 1 -22.52 -17.91 45.39
CA MET A 1 -21.36 -17.00 45.40
C MET A 1 -20.17 -17.79 44.86
N THR A 2 -19.99 -17.82 43.54
CA THR A 2 -18.97 -18.64 42.86
C THR A 2 -17.73 -17.79 42.61
N THR A 3 -16.67 -18.08 43.34
CA THR A 3 -15.38 -17.40 43.28
C THR A 3 -14.74 -17.62 41.91
N GLN A 4 -14.77 -16.59 41.05
CA GLN A 4 -14.02 -16.56 39.79
C GLN A 4 -12.53 -16.46 40.14
N THR A 5 -11.79 -17.55 40.01
CA THR A 5 -10.34 -17.55 40.16
C THR A 5 -9.72 -16.78 39.00
N VAL A 6 -9.09 -15.63 39.27
CA VAL A 6 -8.32 -14.88 38.28
C VAL A 6 -7.15 -15.75 37.84
N SER A 7 -7.31 -16.40 36.68
CA SER A 7 -6.26 -17.20 36.03
C SER A 7 -5.06 -16.30 35.74
N GLY A 8 -3.95 -16.56 36.41
CA GLY A 8 -2.70 -15.82 36.24
C GLY A 8 -2.26 -15.85 34.78
N ARG A 9 -1.92 -14.67 34.25
CA ARG A 9 -1.48 -14.47 32.86
C ARG A 9 -0.14 -15.17 32.64
N ARG A 10 -0.17 -16.46 32.25
CA ARG A 10 1.02 -17.27 31.96
C ARG A 10 1.56 -16.95 30.57
N TYR A 11 2.19 -15.77 30.45
CA TYR A 11 3.13 -15.50 29.36
C TYR A 11 4.15 -16.66 29.31
N PHE A 12 4.47 -17.20 28.12
CA PHE A 12 5.39 -18.35 27.89
C PHE A 12 4.86 -19.79 28.07
N THR A 13 3.56 -20.04 27.93
CA THR A 13 3.07 -21.43 27.75
C THR A 13 3.20 -21.85 26.27
N LYS A 14 3.36 -23.14 25.96
CA LYS A 14 3.39 -23.65 24.56
C LYS A 14 2.19 -23.15 23.73
N ALA A 15 1.02 -23.04 24.35
CA ALA A 15 -0.19 -22.48 23.71
C ALA A 15 -0.01 -21.01 23.29
N TRP A 16 0.60 -20.19 24.15
CA TRP A 16 0.88 -18.77 23.87
C TRP A 16 1.89 -18.60 22.72
N LEU A 17 2.92 -19.44 22.63
CA LEU A 17 3.83 -19.47 21.48
C LEU A 17 3.11 -19.85 20.18
N MET A 18 2.15 -20.77 20.24
CA MET A 18 1.36 -21.19 19.09
C MET A 18 0.32 -20.13 18.64
N GLU A 19 -0.02 -19.17 19.50
CA GLU A 19 -0.83 -18.00 19.13
C GLU A 19 0.00 -16.94 18.38
N GLN A 20 1.31 -16.85 18.64
CA GLN A 20 2.20 -15.84 18.05
C GLN A 20 2.98 -16.32 16.82
N LYS A 21 2.46 -17.32 16.09
CA LYS A 21 3.15 -17.96 14.94
C LYS A 21 3.68 -16.96 13.91
N SER A 22 2.91 -15.92 13.58
CA SER A 22 3.31 -14.89 12.62
C SER A 22 4.50 -14.06 13.11
N LEU A 23 4.50 -13.64 14.39
CA LEU A 23 5.62 -12.91 14.98
C LEU A 23 6.87 -13.78 15.09
N ILE A 24 6.72 -15.05 15.48
CA ILE A 24 7.83 -16.00 15.54
C ILE A 24 8.41 -16.21 14.13
N ALA A 25 7.55 -16.42 13.12
CA ALA A 25 7.98 -16.55 11.74
C ALA A 25 8.73 -15.29 11.24
N LEU A 26 8.25 -14.10 11.60
CA LEU A 26 8.92 -12.84 11.28
C LEU A 26 10.31 -12.74 11.93
N LEU A 27 10.44 -13.07 13.22
CA LEU A 27 11.73 -13.03 13.92
C LEU A 27 12.73 -14.03 13.31
N VAL A 28 12.29 -15.24 12.98
CA VAL A 28 13.11 -16.26 12.30
C VAL A 28 13.54 -15.75 10.91
N LEU A 29 12.62 -15.17 10.15
CA LEU A 29 12.93 -14.60 8.84
C LEU A 29 13.98 -13.48 8.95
N ILE A 30 13.83 -12.57 9.92
CA ILE A 30 14.80 -11.50 10.17
C ILE A 30 16.18 -12.08 10.47
N ALA A 31 16.26 -13.09 11.35
CA ALA A 31 17.52 -13.74 11.69
C ALA A 31 18.20 -14.34 10.44
N ILE A 32 17.46 -15.08 9.61
CA ILE A 32 17.98 -15.70 8.38
C ILE A 32 18.42 -14.63 7.36
N VAL A 33 17.59 -13.63 7.09
CA VAL A 33 17.91 -12.61 6.09
C VAL A 33 19.08 -11.74 6.55
N SER A 34 19.20 -11.49 7.86
CA SER A 34 20.33 -10.73 8.41
C SER A 34 21.68 -11.43 8.25
N THR A 35 21.71 -12.76 8.24
CA THR A 35 22.95 -13.52 8.00
C THR A 35 23.27 -13.69 6.51
N LEU A 36 22.24 -13.74 5.66
CA LEU A 36 22.40 -13.87 4.21
C LEU A 36 22.70 -12.53 3.52
N SER A 37 22.27 -11.40 4.10
CA SER A 37 22.43 -10.07 3.52
C SER A 37 23.19 -9.13 4.47
N PRO A 38 24.48 -8.85 4.21
CA PRO A 38 25.28 -7.94 5.02
C PRO A 38 24.70 -6.53 5.11
N ASN A 39 23.91 -6.13 4.10
CA ASN A 39 23.31 -4.80 4.02
C ASN A 39 21.96 -4.69 4.75
N PHE A 40 21.45 -5.78 5.35
CA PHE A 40 20.11 -5.83 5.91
C PHE A 40 19.85 -4.75 6.97
N PHE A 41 20.78 -4.57 7.91
CA PHE A 41 20.69 -3.57 8.98
C PHE A 41 21.28 -2.20 8.63
N THR A 42 21.63 -1.95 7.37
CA THR A 42 22.09 -0.62 6.97
C THR A 42 20.95 0.38 7.10
N ILE A 43 21.29 1.61 7.53
CA ILE A 43 20.31 2.69 7.70
C ILE A 43 19.55 2.95 6.39
N ASN A 44 20.24 2.92 5.25
CA ASN A 44 19.62 3.09 3.93
C ASN A 44 18.61 1.98 3.63
N ASN A 45 18.94 0.71 3.89
CA ASN A 45 18.01 -0.39 3.67
C ASN A 45 16.80 -0.31 4.62
N LEU A 46 17.03 0.05 5.88
CA LEU A 46 15.95 0.24 6.84
C LEU A 46 15.01 1.37 6.43
N PHE A 47 15.55 2.53 6.00
CA PHE A 47 14.73 3.62 5.47
C PHE A 47 13.97 3.20 4.20
N ASN A 48 14.60 2.46 3.29
CA ASN A 48 13.92 1.96 2.08
C ASN A 48 12.75 1.04 2.42
N ILE A 49 12.92 0.11 3.37
CA ILE A 49 11.86 -0.77 3.84
C ILE A 49 10.74 0.04 4.50
N LEU A 50 11.08 0.97 5.39
CA LEU A 50 10.11 1.82 6.08
C LEU A 50 9.34 2.70 5.10
N GLN A 51 10.00 3.24 4.09
CA GLN A 51 9.37 4.10 3.08
C GLN A 51 8.39 3.30 2.21
N GLN A 52 8.78 2.13 1.72
CA GLN A 52 7.89 1.22 0.96
C GLN A 52 6.70 0.76 1.81
N THR A 53 6.94 0.41 3.08
CA THR A 53 5.88 0.00 4.00
C THR A 53 4.93 1.16 4.32
N SER A 54 5.46 2.38 4.48
CA SER A 54 4.65 3.58 4.73
C SER A 54 3.72 3.88 3.57
N VAL A 55 4.20 3.77 2.33
CA VAL A 55 3.37 3.94 1.13
C VAL A 55 2.22 2.93 1.13
N ASN A 56 2.50 1.66 1.37
CA ASN A 56 1.47 0.62 1.46
C ASN A 56 0.49 0.84 2.63
N ALA A 57 0.97 1.29 3.79
CA ALA A 57 0.13 1.57 4.95
C ALA A 57 -0.84 2.73 4.69
N ILE A 58 -0.36 3.84 4.09
CA ILE A 58 -1.19 4.98 3.73
C ILE A 58 -2.25 4.56 2.69
N MET A 59 -1.86 3.80 1.67
CA MET A 59 -2.80 3.26 0.69
C MET A 59 -3.86 2.36 1.36
N ALA A 60 -3.44 1.46 2.25
CA ALA A 60 -4.35 0.57 2.96
C ALA A 60 -5.39 1.36 3.78
N VAL A 61 -4.99 2.45 4.44
CA VAL A 61 -5.93 3.34 5.14
C VAL A 61 -6.94 3.95 4.16
N GLY A 62 -6.51 4.47 3.01
CA GLY A 62 -7.43 4.98 1.98
C GLY A 62 -8.40 3.91 1.47
N MET A 63 -7.90 2.69 1.27
CA MET A 63 -8.69 1.54 0.83
C MET A 63 -9.76 1.11 1.83
N THR A 64 -9.55 1.35 3.13
CA THR A 64 -10.60 1.06 4.13
C THR A 64 -11.88 1.83 3.85
N LEU A 65 -11.79 3.10 3.42
CA LEU A 65 -12.96 3.92 3.09
C LEU A 65 -13.72 3.34 1.89
N VAL A 66 -13.01 2.83 0.88
CA VAL A 66 -13.61 2.18 -0.29
C VAL A 66 -14.34 0.91 0.10
N ILE A 67 -13.72 0.07 0.93
CA ILE A 67 -14.32 -1.19 1.40
C ILE A 67 -15.58 -0.92 2.24
N LEU A 68 -15.57 0.11 3.08
CA LEU A 68 -16.75 0.51 3.87
C LEU A 68 -17.94 0.89 2.97
N THR A 69 -17.68 1.41 1.77
CA THR A 69 -18.72 1.68 0.77
C THR A 69 -19.14 0.44 -0.04
N SER A 70 -18.76 -0.77 0.39
CA SER A 70 -18.94 -2.04 -0.35
C SER A 70 -18.28 -2.04 -1.73
N GLY A 71 -17.24 -1.22 -1.91
CA GLY A 71 -16.43 -1.16 -3.11
C GLY A 71 -15.15 -1.98 -3.02
N ILE A 72 -14.56 -2.29 -4.17
CA ILE A 72 -13.21 -2.85 -4.29
C ILE A 72 -12.48 -1.94 -5.27
N ASP A 73 -11.36 -1.34 -4.84
CA ASP A 73 -10.52 -0.52 -5.71
C ASP A 73 -9.24 -1.28 -6.10
N LEU A 74 -9.20 -1.65 -7.38
CA LEU A 74 -8.06 -2.32 -8.01
C LEU A 74 -7.04 -1.33 -8.59
N SER A 75 -7.43 -0.07 -8.78
CA SER A 75 -6.66 0.94 -9.50
C SER A 75 -5.56 1.60 -8.69
N VAL A 76 -5.52 1.39 -7.36
CA VAL A 76 -4.55 2.05 -6.48
C VAL A 76 -3.09 1.83 -6.88
N GLY A 77 -2.75 0.63 -7.37
CA GLY A 77 -1.39 0.32 -7.79
C GLY A 77 -0.97 1.06 -9.06
N SER A 78 -1.83 1.11 -10.08
CA SER A 78 -1.54 1.82 -11.32
C SER A 78 -1.65 3.34 -11.15
N LEU A 79 -2.51 3.81 -10.24
CA LEU A 79 -2.60 5.21 -9.87
C LEU A 79 -1.35 5.68 -9.10
N LEU A 80 -0.83 4.86 -8.18
CA LEU A 80 0.45 5.09 -7.51
C LEU A 80 1.59 5.18 -8.54
N ALA A 81 1.65 4.23 -9.49
CA ALA A 81 2.68 4.24 -10.53
C ALA A 81 2.60 5.50 -11.40
N LEU A 82 1.40 5.89 -11.85
CA LEU A 82 1.19 7.09 -12.67
C LEU A 82 1.55 8.38 -11.92
N THR A 83 1.03 8.55 -10.71
CA THR A 83 1.29 9.76 -9.90
C THR A 83 2.76 9.85 -9.49
N GLY A 84 3.39 8.72 -9.19
CA GLY A 84 4.83 8.61 -8.95
C GLY A 84 5.68 8.96 -10.17
N ALA A 85 5.31 8.46 -11.36
CA ALA A 85 6.01 8.76 -12.62
C ALA A 85 5.91 10.25 -12.99
N VAL A 86 4.74 10.86 -12.77
CA VAL A 86 4.55 12.31 -12.97
C VAL A 86 5.39 13.11 -11.97
N ALA A 87 5.37 12.76 -10.68
CA ALA A 87 6.19 13.41 -9.67
C ALA A 87 7.69 13.31 -10.01
N ALA A 88 8.16 12.12 -10.39
CA ALA A 88 9.55 11.88 -10.77
C ALA A 88 9.95 12.68 -12.01
N SER A 89 9.05 12.80 -12.99
CA SER A 89 9.27 13.57 -14.21
C SER A 89 9.37 15.08 -13.91
N ILE A 90 8.54 15.61 -13.01
CA ILE A 90 8.59 17.02 -12.57
C ILE A 90 9.90 17.30 -11.81
N VAL A 91 10.30 16.43 -10.89
CA VAL A 91 11.59 16.57 -10.19
C VAL A 91 12.76 16.45 -11.17
N GLY A 92 12.65 15.59 -12.19
CA GLY A 92 13.68 15.38 -13.21
C GLY A 92 13.93 16.60 -14.12
N ILE A 93 12.99 17.53 -14.23
CA ILE A 93 13.18 18.82 -14.91
C ILE A 93 13.59 19.95 -13.95
N GLU A 94 14.15 19.59 -12.79
CA GLU A 94 14.66 20.48 -11.73
C GLU A 94 13.61 21.43 -11.12
N VAL A 95 12.33 21.08 -11.23
CA VAL A 95 11.25 21.82 -10.56
C VAL A 95 11.19 21.45 -9.08
N ASN A 96 10.83 22.43 -8.24
CA ASN A 96 10.72 22.27 -6.79
C ASN A 96 9.86 21.05 -6.40
N ALA A 97 10.37 20.21 -5.48
CA ALA A 97 9.69 19.03 -4.98
C ALA A 97 8.27 19.28 -4.46
N LEU A 98 7.99 20.46 -3.87
CA LEU A 98 6.64 20.82 -3.43
C LEU A 98 5.65 20.90 -4.59
N VAL A 99 6.10 21.37 -5.76
CA VAL A 99 5.26 21.45 -6.97
C VAL A 99 4.99 20.05 -7.51
N ALA A 100 5.99 19.16 -7.49
CA ALA A 100 5.82 17.77 -7.86
C ALA A 100 4.79 17.06 -6.96
N VAL A 101 4.85 17.29 -5.64
CA VAL A 101 3.87 16.75 -4.68
C VAL A 101 2.47 17.31 -4.95
N ALA A 102 2.33 18.63 -5.14
CA ALA A 102 1.05 19.25 -5.42
C ALA A 102 0.42 18.73 -6.72
N ALA A 103 1.23 18.57 -7.78
CA ALA A 103 0.78 18.02 -9.05
C ALA A 103 0.35 16.56 -8.94
N ALA A 104 1.11 15.73 -8.23
CA ALA A 104 0.77 14.32 -8.00
C ALA A 104 -0.53 14.18 -7.19
N LEU A 105 -0.71 14.98 -6.14
CA LEU A 105 -1.95 15.01 -5.34
C LEU A 105 -3.14 15.48 -6.18
N ALA A 106 -2.98 16.54 -6.98
CA ALA A 106 -4.04 17.04 -7.84
C ALA A 106 -4.45 16.00 -8.90
N LEU A 107 -3.49 15.32 -9.51
CA LEU A 107 -3.76 14.25 -10.48
C LEU A 107 -4.46 13.06 -9.83
N GLY A 108 -3.98 12.61 -8.67
CA GLY A 108 -4.60 11.52 -7.91
C GLY A 108 -6.04 11.84 -7.49
N ALA A 109 -6.28 13.06 -7.00
CA ALA A 109 -7.61 13.53 -6.63
C ALA A 109 -8.55 13.64 -7.85
N ALA A 110 -8.05 14.14 -8.98
CA ALA A 110 -8.84 14.23 -10.21
C ALA A 110 -9.28 12.84 -10.71
N ILE A 111 -8.33 11.90 -10.77
CA ILE A 111 -8.62 10.52 -11.18
C ILE A 111 -9.58 9.84 -10.19
N GLY A 112 -9.33 9.97 -8.89
CA GLY A 112 -10.19 9.42 -7.84
C GLY A 112 -11.61 9.98 -7.90
N ALA A 113 -11.76 11.29 -8.15
CA ALA A 113 -13.06 11.92 -8.33
C ALA A 113 -13.80 11.40 -9.56
N VAL A 114 -13.11 11.22 -10.70
CA VAL A 114 -13.70 10.64 -11.92
C VAL A 114 -14.20 9.22 -11.63
N THR A 115 -13.36 8.37 -11.03
CA THR A 115 -13.75 6.99 -10.68
C THR A 115 -14.92 6.97 -9.71
N GLY A 116 -14.89 7.83 -8.67
CA GLY A 116 -15.99 7.96 -7.71
C GLY A 116 -17.31 8.42 -8.33
N VAL A 117 -17.26 9.38 -9.26
CA VAL A 117 -18.44 9.84 -10.00
C VAL A 117 -19.00 8.75 -10.91
N ILE A 118 -18.15 7.98 -11.59
CA ILE A 118 -18.57 6.85 -12.42
C ILE A 118 -19.30 5.80 -11.58
N VAL A 119 -18.78 5.49 -10.39
CA VAL A 119 -19.44 4.54 -9.48
C VAL A 119 -20.76 5.11 -8.96
N ALA A 120 -20.76 6.35 -8.48
CA ALA A 120 -21.94 6.97 -7.85
C ALA A 120 -23.08 7.25 -8.83
N LYS A 121 -22.78 7.79 -10.03
CA LYS A 121 -23.79 8.16 -11.03
C LYS A 121 -24.00 7.09 -12.10
N GLY A 122 -22.95 6.37 -12.48
CA GLY A 122 -23.00 5.37 -13.54
C GLY A 122 -23.68 4.06 -13.12
N ARG A 123 -23.96 3.86 -11.83
CA ARG A 123 -24.57 2.63 -11.28
C ARG A 123 -23.81 1.36 -11.67
N VAL A 124 -22.51 1.49 -11.89
CA VAL A 124 -21.59 0.39 -12.19
C VAL A 124 -20.96 -0.06 -10.87
N GLN A 125 -20.75 -1.37 -10.70
CA GLN A 125 -20.02 -1.87 -9.54
C GLN A 125 -18.60 -1.29 -9.48
N ALA A 126 -18.16 -0.88 -8.28
CA ALA A 126 -16.86 -0.24 -8.05
C ALA A 126 -15.67 -1.03 -8.59
N PHE A 127 -15.73 -2.37 -8.51
CA PHE A 127 -14.71 -3.26 -9.07
C PHE A 127 -14.52 -3.05 -10.59
N ILE A 128 -15.61 -2.92 -11.35
CA ILE A 128 -15.52 -2.77 -12.82
C ILE A 128 -14.95 -1.39 -13.17
N ALA A 129 -15.44 -0.33 -12.51
CA ALA A 129 -14.95 1.02 -12.75
C ALA A 129 -13.46 1.15 -12.44
N THR A 130 -13.00 0.55 -11.34
CA THR A 130 -11.60 0.60 -10.93
C THR A 130 -10.72 -0.31 -11.78
N LEU A 131 -11.21 -1.46 -12.27
CA LEU A 131 -10.49 -2.29 -13.24
C LEU A 131 -10.28 -1.55 -14.57
N VAL A 132 -11.31 -0.85 -15.08
CA VAL A 132 -11.19 -0.02 -16.29
C VAL A 132 -10.20 1.11 -16.07
N MET A 133 -10.27 1.80 -14.92
CA MET A 133 -9.33 2.88 -14.58
C MET A 133 -7.88 2.36 -14.46
N MET A 134 -7.71 1.18 -13.87
CA MET A 134 -6.41 0.51 -13.78
C MET A 134 -5.84 0.25 -15.16
N LEU A 135 -6.63 -0.35 -16.05
CA LEU A 135 -6.20 -0.61 -17.42
C LEU A 135 -5.88 0.69 -18.16
N PHE A 136 -6.68 1.74 -18.00
CA PHE A 136 -6.43 3.03 -18.67
C PHE A 136 -5.11 3.68 -18.24
N THR A 137 -4.78 3.59 -16.96
CA THR A 137 -3.56 4.17 -16.39
C THR A 137 -2.33 3.30 -16.67
N ALA A 138 -2.48 1.97 -16.71
CA ALA A 138 -1.40 1.01 -16.99
C ALA A 138 -1.15 0.73 -18.49
N ARG A 139 -2.12 0.99 -19.39
CA ARG A 139 -1.94 0.70 -20.83
C ARG A 139 -0.99 1.65 -21.55
N ARG A 140 -0.58 2.76 -20.93
CA ARG A 140 0.31 3.74 -21.57
C ARG A 140 1.74 3.20 -21.78
N ASP A 141 2.09 2.11 -21.11
CA ASP A 141 3.46 1.58 -21.02
C ASP A 141 3.73 0.50 -22.09
N HIS A 142 2.68 -0.22 -22.50
CA HIS A 142 2.80 -1.37 -23.42
C HIS A 142 2.99 -0.99 -24.90
N GLY A 143 2.86 0.30 -25.27
CA GLY A 143 3.04 0.77 -26.64
C GLY A 143 4.48 1.09 -27.04
N LEU A 144 5.41 1.16 -26.07
CA LEU A 144 6.79 1.65 -26.29
C LEU A 144 7.86 0.54 -26.28
N TYR A 145 7.49 -0.71 -25.96
CA TYR A 145 8.40 -1.87 -25.94
C TYR A 145 8.21 -2.84 -27.13
N GLN A 146 7.41 -2.46 -28.13
CA GLN A 146 7.23 -3.21 -29.37
C GLN A 146 7.83 -2.49 -30.60
N ARG A 147 8.83 -1.63 -30.41
CA ARG A 147 9.63 -1.05 -31.49
C ARG A 147 11.11 -1.08 -31.16
#